data_AF-A0A1B8Y9H2-F1
#
_entry.id   AF-A0A1B8Y9H2-F1
#
_cell.length_a   1.000
_cell.length_b   1.000
_cell.length_c   1.000
_cell.angle_alpha   90.00
_cell.angle_beta   90.00
_cell.angle_gamma   90.00
#
_symmetry.space_group_name_H-M   'P 1'
#
loop_
_entity.id
_entity.type
_entity.pdbx_description
1 polymer ?
#
loop_
_entity_poly.entity_id
_entity_poly.type
_entity_poly.pdbx_seq_one_letter_code
_entity_poly.pdbx_strand_id
1 'polypeptide(L)'
;MNGEVKQLPVFCPCGKGFVNKEGHYIVIQTEAEVKVLYDAAHRTIVQIPGSYENNLQALCGNFNNEITDEFMLPNGTIVTDVNVFGASWKAPSDDPACQDGCGDNCPALDAMKVAAYSQETRCGLMKAPNGPFKGCFSRINPKHYFKSCVKDLSILEDDSVLCMHLHGFVAACQAAGAEIKPWRSDKFCPLECKNKSSYDLCTRTCDQNCASLTTPYSCTQRCFEGCKCAEGQFFNGDECVPMEKCGCVNEGTYFK
;
A
#
# COMPACT_ATOMS: atom_id res chain seq x y z
N MET A 1 -14.15 -13.57 -0.46
CA MET A 1 -13.63 -14.83 0.12
C MET A 1 -14.40 -15.98 -0.48
N ASN A 2 -13.74 -16.91 -1.18
CA ASN A 2 -14.37 -18.04 -1.88
C ASN A 2 -15.55 -17.62 -2.80
N GLY A 3 -15.38 -16.54 -3.57
CA GLY A 3 -16.42 -16.00 -4.46
C GLY A 3 -17.46 -15.10 -3.79
N GLU A 4 -17.49 -14.99 -2.46
CA GLU A 4 -18.46 -14.14 -1.75
C GLU A 4 -17.86 -12.79 -1.31
N VAL A 5 -18.66 -11.73 -1.41
CA VAL A 5 -18.35 -10.42 -0.83
C VAL A 5 -18.55 -10.48 0.68
N LYS A 6 -17.57 -10.00 1.44
CA LYS A 6 -17.64 -9.93 2.89
C LYS A 6 -17.30 -8.51 3.36
N GLN A 7 -17.94 -8.09 4.45
CA GLN A 7 -17.65 -6.82 5.08
C GLN A 7 -16.49 -6.99 6.07
N LEU A 8 -15.50 -6.11 5.99
CA LEU A 8 -14.35 -6.11 6.90
C LEU A 8 -14.73 -5.57 8.30
N PRO A 9 -14.06 -6.04 9.37
CA PRO A 9 -13.02 -7.07 9.39
C PRO A 9 -13.58 -8.48 9.19
N VAL A 10 -12.74 -9.40 8.67
CA VAL A 10 -13.05 -10.83 8.58
C VAL A 10 -11.88 -11.67 9.03
N PHE A 11 -12.19 -12.79 9.67
CA PHE A 11 -11.24 -13.89 9.84
C PHE A 11 -11.31 -14.79 8.59
N CYS A 12 -10.18 -15.08 7.92
CA CYS A 12 -10.13 -16.13 6.91
C CYS A 12 -9.63 -17.43 7.51
N PRO A 13 -10.47 -18.48 7.59
CA PRO A 13 -10.02 -19.82 7.95
C PRO A 13 -9.02 -20.38 6.93
N CYS A 14 -9.12 -19.95 5.67
CA CYS A 14 -8.33 -20.39 4.53
C CYS A 14 -6.80 -20.18 4.66
N GLY A 15 -6.41 -19.18 5.45
CA GLY A 15 -5.01 -18.82 5.71
C GLY A 15 -4.76 -18.49 7.18
N LYS A 16 -5.71 -18.87 8.04
CA LYS A 16 -5.78 -18.58 9.47
C LYS A 16 -5.26 -17.18 9.78
N GLY A 17 -6.00 -16.18 9.35
CA GLY A 17 -5.55 -14.80 9.36
C GLY A 17 -6.70 -13.81 9.42
N PHE A 18 -6.37 -12.55 9.66
CA PHE A 18 -7.32 -11.45 9.72
C PHE A 18 -7.17 -10.55 8.50
N VAL A 19 -8.30 -10.07 8.00
CA VAL A 19 -8.36 -9.02 7.00
C VAL A 19 -9.15 -7.87 7.61
N ASN A 20 -8.56 -6.69 7.70
CA ASN A 20 -9.15 -5.52 8.33
C ASN A 20 -8.77 -4.25 7.59
N LYS A 21 -9.47 -3.15 7.87
CA LYS A 21 -9.17 -1.84 7.30
C LYS A 21 -8.37 -0.99 8.30
N GLU A 22 -7.20 -0.49 7.88
CA GLU A 22 -6.36 0.44 8.65
C GLU A 22 -6.05 1.69 7.81
N GLY A 23 -6.63 2.82 8.21
CA GLY A 23 -6.60 4.03 7.40
C GLY A 23 -7.30 3.79 6.07
N HIS A 24 -6.60 4.06 4.97
CA HIS A 24 -7.08 3.77 3.61
C HIS A 24 -6.82 2.31 3.17
N TYR A 25 -6.01 1.56 3.91
CA TYR A 25 -5.51 0.26 3.47
C TYR A 25 -6.36 -0.90 3.96
N ILE A 26 -6.46 -1.92 3.13
CA ILE A 26 -6.81 -3.27 3.54
C ILE A 26 -5.52 -3.94 4.00
N VAL A 27 -5.51 -4.41 5.25
CA VAL A 27 -4.40 -5.14 5.83
C VAL A 27 -4.80 -6.60 5.95
N ILE A 28 -3.96 -7.48 5.42
CA ILE A 28 -4.07 -8.93 5.56
C ILE A 28 -2.93 -9.37 6.46
N GLN A 29 -3.25 -10.05 7.56
CA GLN A 29 -2.27 -10.66 8.46
C GLN A 29 -2.52 -12.16 8.53
N THR A 30 -1.47 -12.95 8.33
CA THR A 30 -1.54 -14.41 8.37
C THR A 30 -0.93 -14.94 9.67
N GLU A 31 -1.30 -16.15 10.09
CA GLU A 31 -0.64 -16.88 11.19
C GLU A 31 0.88 -17.06 10.95
N ALA A 32 1.31 -17.05 9.70
CA ALA A 32 2.71 -17.15 9.30
C ALA A 32 3.45 -15.80 9.38
N GLU A 33 2.85 -14.81 10.05
CA GLU A 33 3.34 -13.44 10.30
C GLU A 33 3.60 -12.59 9.05
N VAL A 34 3.25 -13.08 7.87
CA VAL A 34 3.23 -12.29 6.63
C VAL A 34 2.11 -11.26 6.71
N LYS A 35 2.44 -10.01 6.39
CA LYS A 35 1.50 -8.89 6.33
C LYS A 35 1.46 -8.30 4.92
N VAL A 36 0.27 -8.11 4.39
CA VAL A 36 0.04 -7.42 3.12
C VAL A 36 -0.78 -6.17 3.40
N LEU A 37 -0.28 -5.02 2.98
CA LEU A 37 -1.00 -3.75 2.99
C LEU A 37 -1.34 -3.41 1.55
N TYR A 38 -2.61 -3.22 1.26
CA TYR A 38 -3.12 -3.01 -0.09
C TYR A 38 -4.14 -1.88 -0.11
N ASP A 39 -4.01 -0.94 -1.04
CA ASP A 39 -4.88 0.24 -1.15
C ASP A 39 -6.07 0.08 -2.10
N ALA A 40 -6.29 -1.13 -2.64
CA ALA A 40 -7.34 -1.40 -3.63
C ALA A 40 -7.19 -0.65 -4.97
N ALA A 41 -6.06 0.01 -5.21
CA ALA A 41 -5.84 0.81 -6.42
C ALA A 41 -4.50 0.48 -7.08
N HIS A 42 -3.39 0.96 -6.52
CA HIS A 42 -2.10 1.00 -7.21
C HIS A 42 -0.93 0.51 -6.35
N ARG A 43 -1.14 0.20 -5.06
CA ARG A 43 -0.04 -0.15 -4.17
C ARG A 43 -0.30 -1.37 -3.32
N THR A 44 0.68 -2.26 -3.32
CA THR A 44 0.81 -3.39 -2.40
C THR A 44 2.15 -3.32 -1.69
N ILE A 45 2.16 -3.48 -0.38
CA ILE A 45 3.37 -3.62 0.43
C ILE A 45 3.28 -4.97 1.14
N VAL A 46 4.28 -5.81 0.92
CA VAL A 46 4.39 -7.11 1.58
C VAL A 46 5.51 -7.04 2.61
N GLN A 47 5.19 -7.33 3.87
CA GLN A 47 6.16 -7.46 4.95
C GLN A 47 6.31 -8.94 5.27
N ILE A 48 7.52 -9.45 5.08
CA ILE A 48 7.88 -10.84 5.35
C ILE A 48 8.77 -10.90 6.60
N PRO A 49 8.52 -11.82 7.54
CA PRO A 49 9.41 -12.06 8.67
C PRO A 49 10.81 -12.51 8.22
N GLY A 50 11.84 -12.17 9.01
CA GLY A 50 13.23 -12.59 8.74
C GLY A 50 13.43 -14.10 8.74
N SER A 51 12.52 -14.89 9.31
CA SER A 51 12.57 -16.36 9.25
C SER A 51 12.44 -16.95 7.84
N TYR A 52 12.01 -16.15 6.85
CA TYR A 52 11.93 -16.55 5.45
C TYR A 52 13.20 -16.23 4.64
N GLU A 53 14.24 -15.68 5.27
CA GLU A 53 15.50 -15.36 4.59
C GLU A 53 16.04 -16.57 3.82
N ASN A 54 16.50 -16.36 2.59
CA ASN A 54 16.96 -17.41 1.66
C ASN A 54 15.91 -18.45 1.23
N ASN A 55 14.63 -18.27 1.58
CA ASN A 55 13.55 -19.22 1.28
C ASN A 55 12.48 -18.64 0.35
N LEU A 56 12.72 -17.47 -0.25
CA LEU A 56 11.80 -16.83 -1.18
C LEU A 56 12.37 -16.84 -2.60
N GLN A 57 11.45 -16.87 -3.57
CA GLN A 57 11.72 -16.54 -4.96
C GLN A 57 10.46 -15.85 -5.49
N ALA A 58 10.58 -14.60 -5.90
CA ALA A 58 9.46 -13.81 -6.37
C ALA A 58 9.94 -12.63 -7.23
N LEU A 59 8.98 -11.89 -7.79
CA LEU A 59 9.22 -10.56 -8.40
C LEU A 59 9.86 -9.56 -7.43
N CYS A 60 9.73 -9.78 -6.11
CA CYS A 60 10.37 -8.96 -5.08
C CYS A 60 11.78 -9.44 -4.72
N GLY A 61 12.34 -10.41 -5.46
CA GLY A 61 13.67 -10.95 -5.18
C GLY A 61 13.66 -12.30 -4.45
N ASN A 62 14.82 -12.69 -3.93
CA ASN A 62 15.03 -13.97 -3.23
C ASN A 62 15.24 -13.83 -1.71
N PHE A 63 15.31 -12.58 -1.21
CA PHE A 63 15.41 -12.25 0.21
C PHE A 63 16.65 -12.87 0.89
N ASN A 64 17.82 -12.77 0.25
CA ASN A 64 19.12 -13.19 0.79
C ASN A 64 20.07 -12.02 1.12
N ASN A 65 19.60 -10.77 1.00
CA ASN A 65 20.37 -9.54 1.20
C ASN A 65 21.53 -9.32 0.19
N GLU A 66 21.49 -9.97 -0.98
CA GLU A 66 22.42 -9.79 -2.09
C GLU A 66 21.72 -9.12 -3.28
N ILE A 67 21.99 -7.83 -3.51
CA ILE A 67 21.29 -7.07 -4.55
C ILE A 67 21.63 -7.51 -5.98
N THR A 68 22.73 -8.24 -6.17
CA THR A 68 23.22 -8.61 -7.50
C THR A 68 22.51 -9.81 -8.12
N ASP A 69 21.73 -10.56 -7.35
CA ASP A 69 21.02 -11.76 -7.83
C ASP A 69 19.48 -11.66 -7.75
N GLU A 70 18.95 -10.47 -7.45
CA GLU A 70 17.50 -10.26 -7.26
C GLU A 70 16.66 -10.53 -8.52
N PHE A 71 17.28 -10.50 -9.70
CA PHE A 71 16.65 -10.86 -10.97
C PHE A 71 16.84 -12.35 -11.30
N MET A 72 16.51 -13.20 -10.32
CA MET A 72 16.50 -14.66 -10.45
C MET A 72 15.19 -15.15 -11.06
N LEU A 73 15.29 -15.90 -12.17
CA LEU A 73 14.14 -16.53 -12.82
C LEU A 73 13.65 -17.74 -12.00
N PRO A 74 12.42 -18.25 -12.21
CA PRO A 74 11.90 -19.44 -11.51
C PRO A 74 12.73 -20.73 -11.67
N ASN A 75 13.59 -20.80 -12.70
CA ASN A 75 14.52 -21.93 -12.91
C ASN A 75 15.89 -21.73 -12.23
N GLY A 76 16.08 -20.65 -11.49
CA GLY A 76 17.33 -20.31 -10.78
C GLY A 76 18.36 -19.53 -11.60
N THR A 77 18.13 -19.29 -12.89
CA THR A 77 19.04 -18.47 -13.70
C THR A 77 18.97 -17.01 -13.30
N ILE A 78 20.11 -16.33 -13.21
CA ILE A 78 20.20 -14.88 -12.95
C ILE A 78 20.31 -14.13 -14.28
N VAL A 79 19.51 -13.08 -14.45
CA VAL A 79 19.53 -12.21 -15.63
C VAL A 79 19.77 -10.75 -15.24
N THR A 80 20.17 -9.91 -16.19
CA THR A 80 20.35 -8.46 -15.97
C THR A 80 19.23 -7.62 -16.55
N ASP A 81 18.45 -8.16 -17.49
CA ASP A 81 17.32 -7.48 -18.11
C ASP A 81 16.05 -7.67 -17.28
N VAL A 82 15.54 -6.57 -16.72
CA VAL A 82 14.31 -6.53 -15.92
C VAL A 82 13.07 -6.99 -16.70
N ASN A 83 13.06 -6.80 -18.03
CA ASN A 83 11.93 -7.23 -18.86
C ASN A 83 11.91 -8.76 -18.99
N VAL A 84 13.08 -9.37 -19.16
CA VAL A 84 13.23 -10.84 -19.17
C VAL A 84 12.85 -11.42 -17.81
N PHE A 85 13.32 -10.80 -16.72
CA PHE A 85 12.94 -11.17 -15.36
C PHE A 85 11.43 -11.11 -15.16
N GLY A 86 10.80 -9.95 -15.43
CA GLY A 86 9.37 -9.75 -15.25
C GLY A 86 8.51 -10.72 -16.07
N ALA A 87 8.86 -10.95 -17.34
CA ALA A 87 8.16 -11.88 -18.21
C ALA A 87 8.20 -13.34 -17.69
N SER A 88 9.30 -13.75 -17.06
CA SER A 88 9.46 -15.11 -16.52
C SER A 88 8.54 -15.42 -15.33
N TRP A 89 8.08 -14.39 -14.63
CA TRP A 89 7.20 -14.49 -13.46
C TRP A 89 5.72 -14.27 -13.80
N LYS A 90 5.38 -14.20 -15.09
CA LYS A 90 4.01 -14.05 -15.58
C LYS A 90 3.13 -15.20 -15.10
N ALA A 91 2.00 -14.88 -14.48
CA ALA A 91 0.99 -15.87 -14.11
C ALA A 91 0.37 -16.48 -15.38
N PRO A 92 0.00 -17.77 -15.36
CA PRO A 92 -0.71 -18.39 -16.47
C PRO A 92 -1.99 -17.60 -16.83
N SER A 93 -2.15 -17.29 -18.11
CA SER A 93 -3.32 -16.56 -18.63
C SER A 93 -3.59 -17.03 -20.06
N ASP A 94 -4.85 -17.29 -20.36
CA ASP A 94 -5.33 -17.57 -21.72
C ASP A 94 -5.73 -16.28 -22.47
N ASP A 95 -5.61 -15.12 -21.82
CA ASP A 95 -5.93 -13.83 -22.42
C ASP A 95 -4.82 -13.40 -23.40
N PRO A 96 -5.10 -13.31 -24.71
CA PRO A 96 -4.12 -12.88 -25.70
C PRO A 96 -3.67 -11.42 -25.53
N ALA A 97 -4.37 -10.61 -24.74
CA ALA A 97 -3.96 -9.26 -24.37
C ALA A 97 -2.83 -9.25 -23.31
N CYS A 98 -2.57 -10.37 -22.64
CA CYS A 98 -1.51 -10.49 -21.63
C CYS A 98 -0.14 -10.68 -22.28
N GLN A 99 0.44 -9.57 -22.76
CA GLN A 99 1.74 -9.53 -23.43
C GLN A 99 2.87 -9.05 -22.50
N ASP A 100 4.11 -9.36 -22.88
CA ASP A 100 5.29 -8.98 -22.11
C ASP A 100 5.71 -7.54 -22.44
N GLY A 101 5.62 -6.66 -21.45
CA GLY A 101 6.08 -5.26 -21.57
C GLY A 101 5.34 -4.46 -22.65
N CYS A 102 6.04 -3.45 -23.20
CA CYS A 102 5.54 -2.58 -24.28
C CYS A 102 6.22 -2.82 -25.63
N GLY A 103 7.12 -3.81 -25.72
CA GLY A 103 7.96 -4.02 -26.90
C GLY A 103 8.71 -2.75 -27.31
N ASP A 104 8.70 -2.43 -28.60
CA ASP A 104 9.31 -1.19 -29.13
C ASP A 104 8.43 0.06 -28.90
N ASN A 105 7.21 -0.09 -28.38
CA ASN A 105 6.26 1.00 -28.17
C ASN A 105 6.37 1.62 -26.76
N CYS A 106 7.46 1.38 -26.06
CA CYS A 106 7.68 1.97 -24.74
C CYS A 106 7.84 3.50 -24.84
N PRO A 107 7.07 4.30 -24.07
CA PRO A 107 7.16 5.75 -24.13
C PRO A 107 8.57 6.26 -23.80
N ALA A 108 9.11 7.12 -24.66
CA ALA A 108 10.35 7.83 -24.40
C ALA A 108 10.14 8.90 -23.32
N LEU A 109 11.15 9.08 -22.47
CA LEU A 109 11.11 10.13 -21.45
C LEU A 109 11.57 11.47 -22.04
N ASP A 110 10.72 12.48 -21.92
CA ASP A 110 11.03 13.86 -22.27
C ASP A 110 11.84 14.52 -21.14
N ALA A 111 13.02 15.05 -21.47
CA ALA A 111 13.93 15.67 -20.50
C ALA A 111 13.35 16.92 -19.81
N MET A 112 12.53 17.72 -20.51
CA MET A 112 11.85 18.88 -19.94
C MET A 112 10.78 18.44 -18.94
N LYS A 113 9.99 17.40 -19.26
CA LYS A 113 9.01 16.82 -18.33
C LYS A 113 9.70 16.23 -17.10
N VAL A 114 10.78 15.48 -17.29
CA VAL A 114 11.60 14.94 -16.20
C VAL A 114 12.07 16.05 -15.27
N ALA A 115 12.57 17.17 -15.80
CA ALA A 115 13.01 18.31 -15.00
C ALA A 115 11.85 19.01 -14.27
N ALA A 116 10.68 19.15 -14.91
CA ALA A 116 9.49 19.75 -14.33
C ALA A 116 8.91 18.92 -13.17
N TYR A 117 8.79 17.60 -13.34
CA TYR A 117 8.29 16.72 -12.29
C TYR A 117 9.31 16.41 -11.18
N SER A 118 10.59 16.70 -11.42
CA SER A 118 11.66 16.57 -10.42
C SER A 118 11.65 17.67 -9.36
N GLN A 119 10.88 18.74 -9.55
CA GLN A 119 10.78 19.88 -8.63
C GLN A 119 10.20 19.47 -7.27
N GLU A 120 10.54 20.22 -6.22
CA GLU A 120 10.07 19.95 -4.84
C GLU A 120 8.55 20.04 -4.70
N THR A 121 7.89 20.88 -5.48
CA THR A 121 6.41 20.98 -5.54
C THR A 121 5.75 19.79 -6.24
N ARG A 122 6.53 18.85 -6.78
CA ARG A 122 6.11 17.64 -7.49
C ARG A 122 6.72 16.41 -6.82
N CYS A 123 7.34 15.49 -7.57
CA CYS A 123 7.96 14.29 -7.01
C CYS A 123 9.13 14.62 -6.08
N GLY A 124 9.76 15.78 -6.24
CA GLY A 124 10.88 16.22 -5.41
C GLY A 124 10.54 16.32 -3.92
N LEU A 125 9.26 16.46 -3.55
CA LEU A 125 8.82 16.45 -2.15
C LEU A 125 9.28 15.17 -1.40
N MET A 126 9.32 14.03 -2.11
CA MET A 126 9.75 12.74 -1.54
C MET A 126 11.18 12.74 -1.03
N LYS A 127 12.04 13.60 -1.58
CA LYS A 127 13.47 13.70 -1.24
C LYS A 127 13.83 15.03 -0.57
N ALA A 128 12.85 15.87 -0.27
CA ALA A 128 13.08 17.17 0.35
C ALA A 128 13.72 16.98 1.74
N PRO A 129 14.96 17.46 1.97
CA PRO A 129 15.73 17.14 3.17
C PRO A 129 15.10 17.68 4.47
N ASN A 130 14.32 18.76 4.35
CA ASN A 130 13.56 19.35 5.45
C ASN A 130 12.05 19.27 5.20
N GLY A 131 11.63 18.39 4.30
CA GLY A 131 10.23 18.16 3.97
C GLY A 131 9.51 17.25 4.99
N PRO A 132 8.22 16.97 4.75
CA PRO A 132 7.38 16.22 5.68
C PRO A 132 7.81 14.76 5.89
N PHE A 133 8.62 14.23 4.96
CA PHE A 133 9.07 12.83 4.97
C PHE A 133 10.47 12.64 5.54
N LYS A 134 11.13 13.68 6.05
CA LYS A 134 12.50 13.61 6.58
C LYS A 134 12.71 12.46 7.58
N GLY A 135 11.74 12.22 8.45
CA GLY A 135 11.80 11.15 9.45
C GLY A 135 11.87 9.73 8.87
N CYS A 136 11.57 9.57 7.58
CA CYS A 136 11.56 8.30 6.89
C CYS A 136 12.90 7.91 6.24
N PHE A 137 13.78 8.87 5.97
CA PHE A 137 14.99 8.63 5.18
C PHE A 137 16.00 7.67 5.83
N SER A 138 15.93 7.49 7.16
CA SER A 138 16.71 6.49 7.89
C SER A 138 16.16 5.07 7.77
N ARG A 139 14.93 4.90 7.27
CA ARG A 139 14.23 3.62 7.13
C ARG A 139 14.06 3.23 5.67
N ILE A 140 13.75 4.18 4.80
CA ILE A 140 13.46 3.97 3.38
C ILE A 140 14.28 4.94 2.53
N ASN A 141 14.91 4.42 1.48
CA ASN A 141 15.59 5.24 0.48
C ASN A 141 14.56 5.86 -0.51
N PRO A 142 14.39 7.20 -0.54
CA PRO A 142 13.39 7.84 -1.42
C PRO A 142 13.74 7.76 -2.91
N LYS A 143 14.98 7.40 -3.28
CA LYS A 143 15.47 7.47 -4.67
C LYS A 143 14.62 6.68 -5.66
N HIS A 144 14.20 5.47 -5.29
CA HIS A 144 13.42 4.61 -6.19
C HIS A 144 11.99 5.13 -6.36
N TYR A 145 11.37 5.59 -5.27
CA TYR A 145 10.05 6.23 -5.29
C TYR A 145 10.04 7.50 -6.12
N PHE A 146 11.04 8.37 -5.91
CA PHE A 146 11.21 9.59 -6.69
C PHE A 146 11.34 9.30 -8.20
N LYS A 147 12.20 8.34 -8.56
CA LYS A 147 12.39 7.96 -9.98
C LYS A 147 11.11 7.41 -10.61
N SER A 148 10.37 6.55 -9.89
CA SER A 148 9.10 6.01 -10.38
C SER A 148 8.08 7.13 -10.59
N CYS A 149 7.93 8.04 -9.62
CA CYS A 149 7.02 9.18 -9.72
C CYS A 149 7.33 10.05 -10.95
N VAL A 150 8.59 10.41 -11.16
CA VAL A 150 8.99 11.26 -12.30
C VAL A 150 8.76 10.53 -13.62
N LYS A 151 9.07 9.23 -13.69
CA LYS A 151 8.85 8.41 -14.89
C LYS A 151 7.36 8.38 -15.24
N ASP A 152 6.50 8.01 -14.30
CA ASP A 152 5.08 7.81 -14.55
C ASP A 152 4.39 9.14 -14.89
N LEU A 153 4.71 10.24 -14.20
CA LEU A 153 4.17 11.56 -14.53
C LEU A 153 4.64 12.07 -15.90
N SER A 154 5.87 11.75 -16.30
CA SER A 154 6.41 12.17 -17.60
C SER A 154 5.74 11.44 -18.77
N ILE A 155 5.14 10.28 -18.51
CA ILE A 155 4.43 9.45 -19.48
C ILE A 155 2.92 9.75 -19.47
N LEU A 156 2.32 9.84 -18.28
CA LEU A 156 0.86 9.93 -18.12
C LEU A 156 0.36 11.38 -18.08
N GLU A 157 1.19 12.32 -17.63
CA GLU A 157 0.86 13.76 -17.54
C GLU A 157 -0.39 14.08 -16.71
N ASP A 158 -0.76 13.21 -15.77
CA ASP A 158 -1.90 13.37 -14.88
C ASP A 158 -1.45 13.65 -13.44
N ASP A 159 -1.84 14.80 -12.90
CA ASP A 159 -1.52 15.20 -11.52
C ASP A 159 -2.10 14.25 -10.45
N SER A 160 -3.12 13.45 -10.77
CA SER A 160 -3.61 12.39 -9.87
C SER A 160 -2.51 11.36 -9.55
N VAL A 161 -1.62 11.09 -10.50
CA VAL A 161 -0.49 10.18 -10.38
C VAL A 161 0.53 10.68 -9.35
N LEU A 162 0.74 11.99 -9.26
CA LEU A 162 1.61 12.57 -8.22
C LEU A 162 1.09 12.20 -6.83
N CYS A 163 -0.21 12.38 -6.60
CA CYS A 163 -0.83 12.11 -5.31
C CYS A 163 -0.82 10.61 -4.97
N MET A 164 -1.00 9.73 -5.96
CA MET A 164 -0.86 8.28 -5.80
C MET A 164 0.55 7.89 -5.36
N HIS A 165 1.57 8.46 -6.01
CA HIS A 165 2.99 8.22 -5.68
C HIS A 165 3.34 8.72 -4.27
N LEU A 166 2.93 9.94 -3.92
CA LEU A 166 3.16 10.51 -2.59
C LEU A 166 2.45 9.71 -1.49
N HIS A 167 1.18 9.37 -1.69
CA HIS A 167 0.41 8.54 -0.78
C HIS A 167 1.10 7.19 -0.54
N GLY A 168 1.56 6.55 -1.62
CA GLY A 168 2.31 5.31 -1.52
C GLY A 168 3.60 5.45 -0.74
N PHE A 169 4.37 6.52 -0.97
CA PHE A 169 5.61 6.74 -0.21
C PHE A 169 5.33 6.93 1.28
N VAL A 170 4.27 7.66 1.64
CA VAL A 170 3.76 7.78 3.02
C VAL A 170 3.42 6.41 3.60
N ALA A 171 2.73 5.56 2.84
CA ALA A 171 2.40 4.18 3.23
C ALA A 171 3.65 3.39 3.63
N ALA A 172 4.68 3.40 2.78
CA ALA A 172 5.93 2.69 3.04
C ALA A 172 6.65 3.24 4.27
N CYS A 173 6.66 4.55 4.45
CA CYS A 173 7.23 5.18 5.64
C CYS A 173 6.49 4.76 6.92
N GLN A 174 5.16 4.77 6.91
CA GLN A 174 4.34 4.34 8.05
C GLN A 174 4.50 2.85 8.35
N ALA A 175 4.52 2.01 7.32
CA ALA A 175 4.77 0.57 7.45
C ALA A 175 6.16 0.28 8.05
N ALA A 176 7.17 1.09 7.71
CA ALA A 176 8.50 1.05 8.30
C ALA A 176 8.60 1.70 9.69
N GLY A 177 7.49 2.23 10.22
CA GLY A 177 7.43 2.86 11.54
C GLY A 177 8.05 4.25 11.61
N ALA A 178 8.21 4.95 10.48
CA ALA A 178 8.66 6.33 10.45
C ALA A 178 7.52 7.30 10.76
N GLU A 179 7.84 8.40 11.45
CA GLU A 179 6.93 9.51 11.64
C GLU A 179 6.90 10.40 10.38
N ILE A 180 5.70 10.77 9.95
CA ILE A 180 5.46 11.67 8.82
C ILE A 180 4.78 12.93 9.33
N LYS A 181 5.20 14.09 8.82
CA LYS A 181 4.52 15.37 9.10
C LYS A 181 3.43 15.64 8.06
N PRO A 182 2.47 16.53 8.35
CA PRO A 182 1.42 16.89 7.38
C PRO A 182 1.99 17.30 6.02
N TRP A 183 1.46 16.70 4.96
CA TRP A 183 1.95 16.88 3.58
C TRP A 183 0.83 17.22 2.59
N ARG A 184 -0.44 16.91 2.94
CA ARG A 184 -1.63 17.29 2.16
C ARG A 184 -2.15 18.66 2.58
N SER A 185 -2.85 19.32 1.66
CA SER A 185 -3.65 20.51 1.92
C SER A 185 -4.85 20.57 0.97
N ASP A 186 -5.77 21.50 1.18
CA ASP A 186 -6.94 21.71 0.30
C ASP A 186 -6.56 21.94 -1.18
N LYS A 187 -5.33 22.42 -1.43
CA LYS A 187 -4.82 22.69 -2.79
C LYS A 187 -3.79 21.67 -3.28
N PHE A 188 -3.35 20.75 -2.42
CA PHE A 188 -2.28 19.80 -2.74
C PHE A 188 -2.64 18.42 -2.24
N CYS A 189 -3.03 17.55 -3.18
CA CYS A 189 -3.49 16.19 -2.91
C CYS A 189 -4.53 16.12 -1.78
N PRO A 190 -5.65 16.87 -1.86
CA PRO A 190 -6.70 16.79 -0.85
C PRO A 190 -7.23 15.36 -0.74
N LEU A 191 -7.59 14.95 0.47
CA LEU A 191 -8.24 13.67 0.73
C LEU A 191 -9.58 13.94 1.41
N GLU A 192 -10.65 13.66 0.68
CA GLU A 192 -12.02 13.82 1.18
C GLU A 192 -12.47 12.58 1.94
N CYS A 193 -12.96 12.79 3.16
CA CYS A 193 -13.54 11.76 3.99
C CYS A 193 -15.07 11.89 4.00
N LYS A 194 -15.75 10.81 3.63
CA LYS A 194 -17.22 10.74 3.59
C LYS A 194 -17.77 10.11 4.88
N ASN A 195 -19.09 10.00 4.95
CA ASN A 195 -19.77 9.16 5.95
C ASN A 195 -19.45 9.54 7.41
N LYS A 196 -19.46 10.85 7.69
CA LYS A 196 -19.22 11.47 9.01
C LYS A 196 -17.83 11.19 9.61
N SER A 197 -16.84 10.94 8.76
CA SER A 197 -15.44 10.79 9.14
C SER A 197 -14.61 12.01 8.75
N SER A 198 -13.42 12.14 9.34
CA SER A 198 -12.47 13.22 9.04
C SER A 198 -11.09 12.66 8.71
N TYR A 199 -10.33 13.40 7.90
CA TYR A 199 -8.97 13.01 7.52
C TYR A 199 -8.04 13.01 8.73
N ASP A 200 -7.18 12.00 8.81
CA ASP A 200 -6.06 11.93 9.74
C ASP A 200 -4.86 11.24 9.07
N LEU A 201 -3.67 11.80 9.30
CA LEU A 201 -2.43 11.24 8.76
C LEU A 201 -2.06 9.91 9.43
N CYS A 202 -2.48 9.66 10.66
CA CYS A 202 -2.10 8.53 11.48
C CYS A 202 -3.32 8.07 12.29
N THR A 203 -4.22 7.33 11.65
CA THR A 203 -5.39 6.75 12.30
C THR A 203 -5.24 5.25 12.52
N ARG A 204 -5.83 4.75 13.61
CA ARG A 204 -5.98 3.33 13.91
C ARG A 204 -7.45 2.92 13.75
N THR A 205 -7.95 2.97 12.52
CA THR A 205 -9.36 2.67 12.20
C THR A 205 -9.79 1.26 12.59
N CYS A 206 -8.84 0.34 12.72
CA CYS A 206 -9.09 -1.01 13.23
C CYS A 206 -9.52 -1.00 14.71
N ASP A 207 -9.12 -0.02 15.51
CA ASP A 207 -9.59 0.13 16.90
C ASP A 207 -10.99 0.78 16.95
N GLN A 208 -11.36 1.57 15.94
CA GLN A 208 -12.60 2.37 15.89
C GLN A 208 -13.64 1.80 14.91
N ASN A 209 -13.81 0.48 14.89
CA ASN A 209 -14.88 -0.15 14.12
C ASN A 209 -15.83 -0.95 15.02
N CYS A 210 -17.09 -1.08 14.60
CA CYS A 210 -18.12 -1.75 15.39
C CYS A 210 -17.80 -3.23 15.66
N ALA A 211 -17.15 -3.92 14.72
CA ALA A 211 -16.80 -5.32 14.89
C ALA A 211 -15.76 -5.52 16.01
N SER A 212 -14.79 -4.62 16.13
CA SER A 212 -13.72 -4.64 17.14
C SER A 212 -14.21 -4.46 18.58
N LEU A 213 -15.45 -4.01 18.78
CA LEU A 213 -16.05 -3.91 20.12
C LEU A 213 -16.39 -5.26 20.73
N THR A 214 -16.64 -6.27 19.89
CA THR A 214 -17.13 -7.58 20.33
C THR A 214 -16.10 -8.68 20.20
N THR A 215 -15.15 -8.53 19.28
CA THR A 215 -14.08 -9.49 19.02
C THR A 215 -12.75 -8.77 18.95
N PRO A 216 -11.72 -9.19 19.70
CA PRO A 216 -10.39 -8.62 19.58
C PRO A 216 -9.77 -9.06 18.25
N TYR A 217 -9.85 -8.20 17.24
CA TYR A 217 -9.11 -8.37 16.00
C TYR A 217 -7.65 -7.94 16.20
N SER A 218 -6.73 -8.61 15.50
CA SER A 218 -5.34 -8.17 15.47
C SER A 218 -5.23 -6.95 14.55
N CYS A 219 -5.10 -5.77 15.14
CA CYS A 219 -4.68 -4.59 14.40
C CYS A 219 -3.16 -4.57 14.33
N THR A 220 -2.60 -3.94 13.30
CA THR A 220 -1.17 -3.60 13.37
C THR A 220 -0.91 -2.64 14.54
N GLN A 221 0.33 -2.66 15.03
CA GLN A 221 0.81 -1.66 15.99
C GLN A 221 1.12 -0.32 15.32
N ARG A 222 0.88 -0.20 14.01
CA ARG A 222 1.10 1.03 13.25
C ARG A 222 -0.22 1.78 13.10
N CYS A 223 -0.10 3.02 12.67
CA CYS A 223 -1.22 3.80 12.17
C CYS A 223 -0.97 4.09 10.70
N PHE A 224 -2.03 4.35 9.96
CA PHE A 224 -1.95 4.68 8.55
C PHE A 224 -2.81 5.89 8.22
N GLU A 225 -2.41 6.61 7.17
CA GLU A 225 -3.19 7.72 6.64
C GLU A 225 -4.59 7.25 6.21
N GLY A 226 -5.64 7.98 6.59
CA GLY A 226 -7.00 7.64 6.21
C GLY A 226 -8.06 8.51 6.88
N CYS A 227 -9.28 7.98 6.92
CA CYS A 227 -10.43 8.66 7.51
C CYS A 227 -10.78 8.06 8.86
N LYS A 228 -10.83 8.89 9.91
CA LYS A 228 -11.16 8.49 11.28
C LYS A 228 -12.57 8.93 11.67
N CYS A 229 -13.20 8.15 12.55
CA CYS A 229 -14.42 8.59 13.20
C CYS A 229 -14.12 9.59 14.32
N ALA A 230 -15.11 10.41 14.66
CA ALA A 230 -15.03 11.26 15.85
C ALA A 230 -14.92 10.39 17.12
N GLU A 231 -14.42 10.99 18.20
CA GLU A 231 -14.36 10.33 19.51
C GLU A 231 -15.76 9.84 19.93
N GLY A 232 -15.83 8.60 20.43
CA GLY A 232 -17.10 7.95 20.80
C GLY A 232 -17.92 7.39 19.63
N GLN A 233 -17.44 7.50 18.39
CA GLN A 233 -18.07 6.90 17.21
C GLN A 233 -17.23 5.77 16.61
N PHE A 234 -17.91 4.82 15.98
CA PHE A 234 -17.35 3.61 15.40
C PHE A 234 -17.82 3.45 13.96
N PHE A 235 -16.91 2.99 13.11
CA PHE A 235 -17.26 2.70 11.72
C PHE A 235 -18.05 1.38 11.65
N ASN A 236 -19.29 1.44 11.16
CA ASN A 236 -20.15 0.26 11.00
C ASN A 236 -19.99 -0.42 9.62
N GLY A 237 -19.01 0.00 8.82
CA GLY A 237 -18.84 -0.42 7.42
C GLY A 237 -19.55 0.45 6.39
N ASP A 238 -20.33 1.43 6.82
CA ASP A 238 -20.88 2.48 5.96
C ASP A 238 -20.44 3.85 6.48
N GLU A 239 -20.80 4.17 7.72
CA GLU A 239 -20.62 5.48 8.33
C GLU A 239 -20.15 5.38 9.78
N CYS A 240 -19.67 6.52 10.31
CA CYS A 240 -19.38 6.66 11.72
C CYS A 240 -20.69 6.82 12.51
N VAL A 241 -20.94 5.88 13.41
CA VAL A 241 -22.14 5.81 14.25
C VAL A 241 -21.78 5.68 15.73
N PRO A 242 -22.65 6.11 16.66
CA PRO A 242 -22.46 5.80 18.07
C PRO A 242 -22.63 4.28 18.33
N MET A 243 -22.07 3.79 19.44
CA MET A 243 -22.00 2.36 19.77
C MET A 243 -23.35 1.65 19.72
N GLU A 244 -24.44 2.32 20.09
CA GLU A 244 -25.80 1.76 20.14
C GLU A 244 -26.37 1.44 18.75
N LYS A 245 -25.73 1.95 17.69
CA LYS A 245 -26.08 1.67 16.29
C LYS A 245 -25.10 0.71 15.61
N CYS A 246 -24.20 0.11 16.38
CA CYS A 246 -23.40 -1.02 15.89
C CYS A 246 -24.27 -2.28 15.81
N GLY A 247 -24.01 -3.08 14.78
CA GLY A 247 -24.59 -4.40 14.62
C GLY A 247 -23.81 -5.47 15.40
N CYS A 248 -23.88 -6.72 14.97
CA CYS A 248 -23.32 -7.86 15.70
C CYS A 248 -22.28 -8.64 14.88
N VAL A 249 -21.42 -9.40 15.56
CA VAL A 249 -20.48 -10.33 14.92
C VAL A 249 -20.97 -11.76 15.13
N ASN A 250 -21.08 -12.51 14.03
CA ASN A 250 -21.37 -13.94 14.06
C ASN A 250 -20.33 -14.69 13.21
N GLU A 251 -19.72 -15.72 13.79
CA GLU A 251 -18.68 -16.54 13.15
C GLU A 251 -17.56 -15.73 12.46
N GLY A 252 -17.11 -14.65 13.13
CA GLY A 252 -16.03 -13.79 12.61
C GLY A 252 -16.43 -12.88 11.44
N THR A 253 -17.72 -12.77 11.14
CA THR A 253 -18.29 -11.84 10.15
C THR A 253 -19.17 -10.81 10.85
N TYR A 254 -19.02 -9.53 10.49
CA TYR A 254 -19.85 -8.45 11.01
C TYR A 254 -21.13 -8.25 10.18
N PHE A 255 -22.26 -8.11 10.88
CA PHE A 255 -23.59 -7.84 10.33
C PHE A 255 -24.09 -6.52 10.90
N LYS A 256 -24.52 -5.61 10.02
CA LYS A 256 -25.11 -4.32 10.39
C LYS A 256 -26.49 -4.49 11.01
#